data_AF-A0A1G3CJ89-F1
#
_entry.id   AF-A0A1G3CJ89-F1
#
_cell.length_a   1.000
_cell.length_b   1.000
_cell.length_c   1.000
_cell.angle_alpha   90.00
_cell.angle_beta   90.00
_cell.angle_gamma   90.00
#
_symmetry.space_group_name_H-M   'P 1'
#
loop_
_entity.id
_entity.type
_entity.pdbx_description
1 polymer ?
#
loop_
_entity_poly.entity_id
_entity_poly.type
_entity_poly.pdbx_seq_one_letter_code
_entity_poly.pdbx_strand_id
1 'polypeptide(L)'
;MTNKEIERQNFILWYSLYATEKELEMARTNNAETLNRLLKEYAEEIDKINKSRRFYERIIQPASGQIQGFDAALEINYSSYEIKSTVLEKVH
;
A
#
# COMPACT_ATOMS: atom_id res chain seq x y z
N MET A 1 14.64 -1.10 -23.51
CA MET A 1 13.65 -1.85 -22.73
C MET A 1 12.87 -2.71 -23.71
N THR A 2 12.79 -4.01 -23.44
CA THR A 2 12.06 -4.96 -24.27
C THR A 2 10.56 -4.87 -24.02
N ASN A 3 9.75 -5.30 -24.98
CA ASN A 3 8.28 -5.34 -24.81
C ASN A 3 7.86 -6.17 -23.59
N LYS A 4 8.61 -7.23 -23.28
CA LYS A 4 8.37 -8.09 -22.12
C LYS A 4 8.64 -7.36 -20.80
N GLU A 5 9.71 -6.57 -20.73
CA GLU A 5 10.00 -5.75 -19.55
C GLU A 5 8.94 -4.68 -19.31
N ILE A 6 8.44 -4.06 -20.39
CA ILE A 6 7.36 -3.07 -20.32
C ILE A 6 6.06 -3.73 -19.84
N GLU A 7 5.69 -4.88 -20.41
CA GLU A 7 4.51 -5.65 -19.97
C GLU A 7 4.58 -5.98 -18.48
N ARG A 8 5.73 -6.50 -18.03
CA ARG A 8 5.99 -6.81 -16.62
C ARG A 8 5.81 -5.57 -15.74
N GLN A 9 6.48 -4.47 -16.08
CA GLN A 9 6.42 -3.25 -15.27
C GLN A 9 4.99 -2.70 -15.19
N ASN A 10 4.27 -2.65 -16.31
CA ASN A 10 2.90 -2.17 -16.35
C ASN A 10 1.97 -3.04 -15.51
N PHE A 11 2.08 -4.37 -15.65
CA PHE A 11 1.24 -5.30 -14.89
C PHE A 11 1.51 -5.22 -13.39
N ILE A 12 2.79 -5.23 -12.98
CA ILE A 12 3.18 -5.14 -11.57
C ILE A 12 2.77 -3.81 -10.94
N LEU A 13 2.92 -2.70 -11.67
CA LEU A 13 2.46 -1.39 -11.22
C LEU A 13 0.93 -1.38 -11.05
N TRP A 14 0.21 -1.89 -12.04
CA TRP A 14 -1.24 -1.97 -11.96
C TRP A 14 -1.71 -2.85 -10.79
N TYR A 15 -1.10 -4.03 -10.62
CA TYR A 15 -1.46 -4.97 -9.57
C TYR A 15 -1.17 -4.42 -8.17
N SER A 16 -0.07 -3.70 -8.00
CA SER A 16 0.33 -3.14 -6.71
C SER A 16 -0.57 -1.98 -6.27
N LEU A 17 -0.96 -1.10 -7.20
CA LEU A 17 -1.67 0.15 -6.90
C LEU A 17 -3.19 0.10 -7.09
N TYR A 18 -3.68 -0.66 -8.08
CA TYR A 18 -5.07 -0.54 -8.54
C TYR A 18 -5.88 -1.83 -8.46
N ALA A 19 -5.24 -3.00 -8.31
CA ALA A 19 -5.94 -4.29 -8.27
C ALA A 19 -6.69 -4.53 -6.94
N THR A 20 -7.79 -3.81 -6.76
CA THR A 20 -8.83 -4.12 -5.78
C THR A 20 -9.60 -5.37 -6.20
N GLU A 21 -10.38 -5.96 -5.29
CA GLU A 21 -11.22 -7.13 -5.63
C GLU A 21 -12.16 -6.85 -6.81
N LYS A 22 -12.75 -5.66 -6.86
CA LYS A 22 -13.63 -5.22 -7.97
C LYS A 22 -12.88 -5.14 -9.30
N GLU A 23 -11.69 -4.53 -9.29
CA GLU A 23 -10.86 -4.42 -10.50
C GLU A 23 -10.36 -5.78 -10.98
N LEU A 24 -10.01 -6.67 -10.06
CA LEU A 24 -9.67 -8.05 -10.39
C LEU A 24 -10.85 -8.80 -11.00
N GLU A 25 -12.06 -8.64 -10.46
CA GLU A 25 -13.26 -9.27 -11.01
C GLU A 25 -13.61 -8.74 -12.41
N MET A 26 -13.46 -7.43 -12.61
CA MET A 26 -13.63 -6.82 -13.94
C MET A 26 -12.58 -7.35 -14.93
N ALA A 27 -11.32 -7.46 -14.51
CA ALA A 27 -10.25 -8.01 -15.33
C ALA A 27 -10.46 -9.50 -15.62
N ARG A 28 -10.99 -10.28 -14.68
CA ARG A 28 -11.40 -11.68 -14.90
C ARG A 28 -12.52 -11.78 -15.92
N THR A 29 -13.51 -10.87 -15.88
CA THR A 29 -14.64 -10.87 -16.82
C THR A 29 -14.20 -10.51 -18.24
N ASN A 30 -13.38 -9.47 -18.38
CA ASN A 30 -13.05 -8.91 -19.70
C ASN A 30 -11.80 -9.55 -20.34
N ASN A 31 -10.84 -10.02 -19.53
CA ASN A 31 -9.50 -10.41 -19.99
C ASN A 31 -8.97 -11.65 -19.25
N ALA A 32 -9.83 -12.64 -18.97
CA ALA A 32 -9.51 -13.81 -18.14
C ALA A 32 -8.19 -14.50 -18.50
N GLU A 33 -7.99 -14.78 -19.80
CA GLU A 33 -6.82 -15.51 -20.29
C GLU A 33 -5.52 -14.74 -20.04
N THR A 34 -5.49 -13.46 -20.46
CA THR A 34 -4.35 -12.57 -20.26
C THR A 34 -4.05 -12.40 -18.78
N LEU A 35 -5.07 -12.17 -17.95
CA LEU A 35 -4.90 -12.03 -16.50
C LEU A 35 -4.30 -13.31 -15.89
N ASN A 36 -4.83 -14.49 -16.23
CA ASN A 36 -4.33 -15.75 -15.71
C ASN A 36 -2.88 -16.03 -16.14
N ARG A 37 -2.51 -15.70 -17.40
CA ARG A 37 -1.11 -15.79 -17.85
C ARG A 37 -0.21 -14.89 -17.01
N LEU A 38 -0.57 -13.62 -16.85
CA LEU A 38 0.24 -12.63 -16.14
C LEU A 38 0.37 -12.96 -14.64
N LEU A 39 -0.72 -13.41 -14.00
CA LEU A 39 -0.70 -13.88 -12.61
C LEU A 39 0.25 -15.05 -12.42
N LYS A 40 0.30 -15.98 -13.38
CA LYS A 40 1.22 -17.13 -13.35
C LYS A 40 2.66 -16.73 -13.64
N GLU A 41 2.86 -15.91 -14.68
CA GLU A 41 4.19 -15.52 -15.16
C GLU A 41 4.94 -14.65 -14.14
N TYR A 42 4.22 -13.78 -13.41
CA TYR A 42 4.80 -12.86 -12.44
C TYR A 42 4.43 -13.21 -10.98
N ALA A 43 4.13 -14.47 -10.71
CA ALA A 43 3.65 -14.96 -9.41
C ALA A 43 4.58 -14.61 -8.24
N GLU A 44 5.91 -14.72 -8.43
CA GLU A 44 6.89 -14.41 -7.38
C GLU A 44 6.87 -12.94 -6.95
N GLU A 45 6.62 -12.04 -7.88
CA GLU A 45 6.60 -10.60 -7.64
C GLU A 45 5.30 -10.18 -6.97
N ILE A 46 4.20 -10.80 -7.42
CA ILE A 46 2.88 -10.67 -6.81
C ILE A 46 2.91 -11.18 -5.35
N ASP A 47 3.57 -12.30 -5.08
CA ASP A 47 3.72 -12.81 -3.72
C ASP A 47 4.46 -11.82 -2.79
N LYS A 48 5.52 -11.19 -3.29
CA LYS A 48 6.24 -10.13 -2.55
C LYS A 48 5.32 -8.93 -2.25
N ILE A 49 4.52 -8.50 -3.22
CA ILE A 49 3.54 -7.42 -3.05
C ILE A 49 2.47 -7.79 -2.02
N ASN A 50 1.93 -9.00 -2.11
CA ASN A 50 0.89 -9.45 -1.19
C ASN A 50 1.43 -9.57 0.25
N LYS A 51 2.67 -10.03 0.42
CA LYS A 51 3.34 -10.08 1.73
C LYS A 51 3.57 -8.69 2.31
N SER A 52 4.05 -7.74 1.53
CA SER A 52 4.25 -6.37 1.99
C SER A 52 2.92 -5.69 2.32
N ARG A 53 1.90 -5.85 1.47
CA ARG A 53 0.55 -5.33 1.72
C ARG A 53 -0.02 -5.84 3.04
N ARG A 54 0.02 -7.15 3.29
CA ARG A 54 -0.43 -7.75 4.57
C ARG A 54 0.36 -7.26 5.77
N PHE A 55 1.66 -7.02 5.62
CA PHE A 55 2.50 -6.48 6.68
C PHE A 55 2.07 -5.06 7.06
N TYR A 56 1.85 -4.18 6.07
CA TYR A 56 1.37 -2.83 6.32
C TYR A 56 -0.06 -2.80 6.86
N GLU A 57 -0.97 -3.64 6.33
CA GLU A 57 -2.32 -3.78 6.88
C GLU A 57 -2.29 -4.17 8.36
N ARG A 58 -1.36 -5.04 8.79
CA ARG A 58 -1.19 -5.40 10.20
C ARG A 58 -0.66 -4.27 11.07
N ILE A 59 0.23 -3.42 10.54
CA ILE A 59 0.77 -2.27 11.29
C ILE A 59 -0.28 -1.17 11.40
N ILE A 60 -0.99 -0.89 10.31
CA ILE A 60 -1.95 0.22 10.22
C ILE A 60 -3.27 -0.13 10.89
N GLN A 61 -3.68 -1.41 10.88
CA GLN A 61 -4.80 -1.84 11.72
C GLN A 61 -4.34 -1.79 13.18
N PRO A 62 -4.90 -0.92 14.03
CA PRO A 62 -4.59 -0.95 15.44
C PRO A 62 -5.01 -2.33 15.94
N ALA A 63 -4.03 -3.16 16.28
CA ALA A 63 -4.29 -4.29 17.16
C ALA A 63 -4.96 -3.67 18.36
N SER A 64 -6.26 -3.94 18.52
CA SER A 64 -7.09 -3.44 19.61
C SER A 64 -6.27 -3.33 20.90
N GLY A 65 -5.88 -2.10 21.26
CA GLY A 65 -5.27 -1.76 22.55
C GLY A 65 -3.74 -1.88 22.73
N GLN A 66 -2.91 -2.07 21.69
CA GLN A 66 -1.45 -1.96 21.85
C GLN A 66 -0.81 -1.05 20.81
N ILE A 67 -0.62 0.20 21.21
CA ILE A 67 0.24 1.18 20.54
C ILE A 67 1.64 0.56 20.45
N GLN A 68 2.08 0.17 19.25
CA GLN A 68 3.48 -0.18 19.04
C GLN A 68 4.30 1.10 19.19
N GLY A 69 5.44 1.03 19.90
CA GLY A 69 6.25 2.18 20.30
C GLY A 69 6.78 3.09 19.17
N PHE A 70 6.52 2.76 17.89
CA PHE A 70 6.74 3.68 16.77
C PHE A 70 5.67 4.78 16.69
N ASP A 71 4.40 4.49 17.05
CA ASP A 71 3.33 5.49 17.10
C ASP A 71 3.56 6.52 18.21
N ALA A 72 4.21 6.13 19.32
CA ALA A 72 4.58 7.06 20.37
C ALA A 72 5.49 8.20 19.87
N ALA A 73 6.39 7.92 18.91
CA ALA A 73 7.25 8.96 18.33
C ALA A 73 6.51 9.91 17.38
N LEU A 74 5.41 9.44 16.76
CA LEU A 74 4.53 10.27 15.94
C LEU A 74 3.59 11.13 16.78
N GLU A 75 3.01 10.59 17.86
CA GLU A 75 2.21 11.37 18.82
C GLU A 75 3.01 12.49 19.49
N ILE A 76 4.26 12.21 19.91
CA ILE A 76 5.14 13.22 20.51
C ILE A 76 5.43 14.36 19.51
N ASN A 77 5.59 14.06 18.21
CA ASN A 77 5.80 15.09 17.20
C ASN A 77 4.56 15.92 16.91
N TYR A 78 3.38 15.30 16.85
CA TYR A 78 2.14 16.01 16.58
C TYR A 78 1.76 16.96 17.73
N SER A 79 1.88 16.49 18.97
CA SER A 79 1.61 17.31 20.17
C SER A 79 2.63 18.45 20.33
N SER A 80 3.90 18.23 19.99
CA SER A 80 4.94 19.27 19.97
C SER A 80 4.67 20.36 18.92
N TYR A 81 4.07 19.99 17.78
CA TYR A 81 3.68 20.95 16.75
C TYR A 81 2.47 21.80 17.16
N GLU A 82 1.43 21.19 17.73
CA GLU A 82 0.25 21.92 18.20
C GLU A 82 0.60 22.91 19.31
N ILE A 83 1.38 22.49 20.33
CA ILE A 83 1.78 23.38 21.43
C ILE A 83 2.62 24.56 20.91
N LYS A 84 3.52 24.34 19.94
CA LYS A 84 4.30 25.43 19.34
C LYS A 84 3.43 26.38 18.51
N SER A 85 2.44 25.87 17.79
CA SER A 85 1.49 26.69 17.02
C SER A 85 0.63 27.57 17.94
N THR A 86 0.10 27.01 19.02
CA THR A 86 -0.75 27.77 19.97
C THR A 86 0.03 28.82 20.76
N VAL A 87 1.33 28.59 21.03
CA VAL A 87 2.19 29.57 21.70
C VAL A 87 2.57 30.71 20.76
N LEU A 88 2.76 30.46 19.46
CA LEU A 88 3.06 31.51 18.47
C LEU A 88 1.85 32.42 18.18
N GLU A 89 0.63 31.90 18.21
CA GLU A 89 -0.59 32.72 18.04
C GLU A 89 -0.91 33.64 19.23
N LYS A 90 -0.35 33.37 20.43
CA LYS A 90 -0.61 34.18 21.64
C LYS A 90 0.40 35.33 21.86
N VAL A 91 1.34 35.55 20.94
CA VAL A 91 2.39 36.60 21.06
C VAL A 91 2.21 37.71 19.99
N HIS A 92 1.00 37.86 19.45
CA HIS A 92 0.61 39.04 18.65
C HIS A 92 -0.65 39.69 19.23
#